data_AF-A0A9W6F121-F1
#
_entry.id   AF-A0A9W6F121-F1
#
_cell.length_a   1.000
_cell.length_b   1.000
_cell.length_c   1.000
_cell.angle_alpha   90.00
_cell.angle_beta   90.00
_cell.angle_gamma   90.00
#
_symmetry.space_group_name_H-M   'P 1'
#
loop_
_entity.id
_entity.type
_entity.pdbx_description
1 polymer ?
#
loop_
_entity_poly.entity_id
_entity_poly.type
_entity_poly.pdbx_seq_one_letter_code
_entity_poly.pdbx_strand_id
1 'polypeptide(L)'
;QTADAMSTEVIDVFFPLTSAILRTRSPDTFTRYFPPDLQRQCARPTYEIPIGLEGRHVTYILWPALAPVVTAGIAIGLYGYFQLTQRRWNRPPTPSWSLAMCFYALMNTAALGSHCLVPRSSPWQPPLVSLDIAATACAAFSALYACVSDELSGGLRAGSPDTAGSGGRKKHLINLLFWNGLLIILAFVGLHIPFMAELLYIGTSVVSAIVVGTYIRRRRVVGRQRLWRRLVFAGAALAFSGIPLDATLCRRLGPHVNHVTLLFAGCHVIMLSLFLYVREKLMLGDDALAAAVAAATGGDGSTEQRAADGALEAAAAAAGVGPPVGVGLQRRQKRQ
;
A
#
# COMPACT_ATOMS: atom_id res chain seq x y z
N GLN A 1 4.25 12.48 -38.12
CA GLN A 1 4.43 11.62 -36.93
C GLN A 1 4.98 12.48 -35.82
N THR A 2 4.16 12.83 -34.84
CA THR A 2 4.64 13.44 -33.59
C THR A 2 5.52 12.41 -32.90
N ALA A 3 6.80 12.72 -32.71
CA ALA A 3 7.69 11.83 -31.97
C ALA A 3 7.08 11.55 -30.59
N ASP A 4 6.82 10.28 -30.28
CA ASP A 4 6.29 9.85 -28.98
C ASP A 4 7.33 10.20 -27.91
N ALA A 5 7.10 11.33 -27.24
CA ALA A 5 8.05 11.99 -26.36
C ALA A 5 8.01 11.38 -24.95
N MET A 6 9.10 10.68 -24.59
CA MET A 6 9.58 10.34 -23.24
C MET A 6 8.53 10.18 -22.12
N SER A 7 8.89 10.53 -20.89
CA SER A 7 8.02 10.59 -19.69
C SER A 7 6.84 11.55 -19.81
N THR A 8 6.95 12.54 -20.68
CA THR A 8 5.89 13.53 -20.93
C THR A 8 4.58 12.87 -21.35
N GLU A 9 4.65 11.74 -22.06
CA GLU A 9 3.49 10.87 -22.32
C GLU A 9 2.64 10.59 -21.09
N VAL A 10 3.31 10.19 -20.00
CA VAL A 10 2.65 9.70 -18.79
C VAL A 10 2.00 10.87 -18.09
N ILE A 11 2.67 12.02 -18.06
CA ILE A 11 2.12 13.24 -17.49
C ILE A 11 0.95 13.77 -18.30
N ASP A 12 1.00 13.72 -19.63
CA ASP A 12 -0.12 14.18 -20.45
C ASP A 12 -1.36 13.26 -20.30
N VAL A 13 -1.16 11.97 -20.02
CA VAL A 13 -2.27 11.00 -19.86
C VAL A 13 -2.82 10.98 -18.44
N PHE A 14 -1.95 10.86 -17.43
CA PHE A 14 -2.36 10.71 -16.03
C PHE A 14 -2.50 12.05 -15.31
N PHE A 15 -1.82 13.10 -15.79
CA PHE A 15 -1.80 14.45 -15.22
C PHE A 15 -2.08 15.56 -16.25
N PRO A 16 -3.18 15.47 -17.02
CA PRO A 16 -3.46 16.39 -18.12
C PRO A 16 -3.62 17.86 -17.69
N LEU A 17 -4.27 18.12 -16.55
CA LEU A 17 -4.44 19.47 -16.01
C LEU A 17 -3.10 20.02 -15.50
N THR A 18 -2.34 19.24 -14.73
CA THR A 18 -1.03 19.63 -14.23
C THR A 18 -0.07 19.90 -15.39
N SER A 19 -0.08 19.07 -16.44
CA SER A 19 0.69 19.30 -17.67
C SER A 19 0.30 20.63 -18.32
N ALA A 20 -1.01 20.86 -18.52
CA ALA A 20 -1.51 22.09 -19.13
C ALA A 20 -1.13 23.35 -18.31
N ILE A 21 -1.26 23.29 -16.99
CA ILE A 21 -0.87 24.39 -16.10
C ILE A 21 0.64 24.64 -16.16
N LEU A 22 1.47 23.60 -16.08
CA LEU A 22 2.93 23.76 -16.13
C LEU A 22 3.36 24.36 -17.47
N ARG A 23 2.83 23.88 -18.60
CA ARG A 23 3.17 24.42 -19.92
C ARG A 23 2.72 25.87 -20.12
N THR A 24 1.59 26.27 -19.53
CA THR A 24 1.01 27.63 -19.72
C THR A 24 1.49 28.65 -18.70
N ARG A 25 1.64 28.26 -17.43
CA ARG A 25 1.96 29.16 -16.31
C ARG A 25 3.41 29.09 -15.87
N SER A 26 4.12 28.01 -16.17
CA SER A 26 5.52 27.81 -15.74
C SER A 26 6.34 27.01 -16.76
N PRO A 27 6.44 27.50 -18.02
CA PRO A 27 7.09 26.78 -19.11
C PRO A 27 8.57 26.45 -18.82
N ASP A 28 9.26 27.31 -18.07
CA ASP A 28 10.64 27.07 -17.64
C ASP A 28 10.74 25.86 -16.69
N THR A 29 9.78 25.71 -15.78
CA THR A 29 9.69 24.55 -14.87
C THR A 29 9.40 23.28 -15.66
N PHE A 30 8.45 23.34 -16.62
CA PHE A 30 8.16 22.21 -17.49
C PHE A 30 9.41 21.78 -18.28
N THR A 31 10.10 22.74 -18.90
CA THR A 31 11.32 22.50 -19.69
C THR A 31 12.48 22.00 -18.84
N ARG A 32 12.58 22.43 -17.58
CA ARG A 32 13.59 21.94 -16.63
C ARG A 32 13.41 20.45 -16.32
N TYR A 33 12.17 20.01 -16.10
CA TYR A 33 11.87 18.60 -15.81
C TYR A 33 11.83 17.74 -17.08
N PHE A 34 11.37 18.31 -18.21
CA PHE A 34 11.24 17.64 -19.49
C PHE A 34 11.97 18.40 -20.62
N PRO A 35 13.31 18.39 -20.65
CA PRO A 35 14.07 19.08 -21.68
C PRO A 35 13.74 18.54 -23.09
N PRO A 36 13.42 19.41 -24.08
CA PRO A 36 13.03 18.97 -25.43
C PRO A 36 14.07 18.11 -26.15
N ASP A 37 15.35 18.36 -25.88
CA ASP A 37 16.50 17.59 -26.36
C ASP A 37 16.47 16.15 -25.81
N LEU A 38 16.20 15.98 -24.52
CA LEU A 38 16.06 14.66 -23.90
C LEU A 38 14.79 13.94 -24.34
N GLN A 39 13.69 14.68 -24.59
CA GLN A 39 12.45 14.07 -25.08
C GLN A 39 12.66 13.33 -26.41
N ARG A 40 13.54 13.84 -27.27
CA ARG A 40 13.90 13.20 -28.55
C ARG A 40 14.86 12.03 -28.36
N GLN A 41 15.85 12.18 -27.48
CA GLN A 41 16.88 11.16 -27.25
C GLN A 41 16.36 9.96 -26.45
N CYS A 42 15.43 10.20 -25.53
CA CYS A 42 14.83 9.18 -24.67
C CYS A 42 13.38 8.89 -25.07
N ALA A 43 13.14 8.71 -26.38
CA ALA A 43 11.87 8.21 -26.87
C ALA A 43 11.55 6.83 -26.29
N ARG A 44 10.26 6.48 -26.27
CA ARG A 44 9.77 5.19 -25.75
C ARG A 44 10.48 4.01 -26.43
N PRO A 45 11.32 3.23 -25.71
CA PRO A 45 11.95 2.06 -26.28
C PRO A 45 10.87 1.01 -26.59
N THR A 46 10.89 0.50 -27.82
CA THR A 46 9.93 -0.47 -28.34
C THR A 46 10.69 -1.67 -28.88
N TYR A 47 10.38 -2.87 -28.38
CA TYR A 47 10.92 -4.12 -28.89
C TYR A 47 9.87 -4.82 -29.73
N GLU A 48 10.26 -5.20 -30.94
CA GLU A 48 9.43 -5.98 -31.86
C GLU A 48 9.74 -7.45 -31.67
N ILE A 49 8.76 -8.22 -31.20
CA ILE A 49 8.87 -9.66 -30.99
C ILE A 49 8.04 -10.35 -32.07
N PRO A 50 8.68 -11.00 -33.07
CA PRO A 50 7.96 -11.82 -34.02
C PRO A 50 7.40 -13.07 -33.31
N ILE A 51 6.09 -13.26 -33.39
CA ILE A 51 5.35 -14.42 -32.90
C ILE A 51 4.94 -15.29 -34.09
N GLY A 52 5.25 -16.59 -34.00
CA GLY A 52 4.93 -17.61 -35.00
C GLY A 52 6.13 -18.06 -35.83
N LEU A 53 6.05 -19.28 -36.37
CA LEU A 53 7.13 -19.92 -37.16
C LEU A 53 7.53 -19.12 -38.41
N GLU A 54 6.60 -18.32 -38.95
CA GLU A 54 6.84 -17.47 -40.12
C GLU A 54 6.98 -15.97 -39.79
N GLY A 55 6.95 -15.58 -38.51
CA GLY A 55 7.08 -14.17 -38.10
C GLY A 55 5.98 -13.23 -38.59
N ARG A 56 4.84 -13.75 -39.07
CA ARG A 56 3.74 -12.93 -39.62
C ARG A 56 3.05 -12.03 -38.59
N HIS A 57 3.18 -12.32 -37.30
CA HIS A 57 2.61 -11.50 -36.24
C HIS A 57 3.73 -10.85 -35.44
N VAL A 58 3.80 -9.52 -35.43
CA VAL A 58 4.75 -8.78 -34.59
C VAL A 58 4.00 -8.27 -33.37
N THR A 59 4.48 -8.63 -32.18
CA THR A 59 4.02 -8.05 -30.92
C THR A 59 5.03 -7.03 -30.42
N TYR A 60 4.54 -5.89 -29.95
CA TYR A 60 5.38 -4.82 -29.47
C TYR A 60 5.45 -4.87 -27.94
N ILE A 61 6.66 -4.86 -27.38
CA ILE A 61 6.88 -4.55 -25.97
C ILE A 61 7.36 -3.12 -25.87
N LEU A 62 6.48 -2.27 -25.36
CA LEU A 62 6.76 -0.89 -25.00
C LEU A 62 7.45 -0.87 -23.63
N TRP A 63 8.42 0.03 -23.43
CA TRP A 63 9.13 0.17 -22.15
C TRP A 63 9.59 -1.17 -21.53
N PRO A 64 10.42 -1.98 -22.21
CA PRO A 64 10.75 -3.35 -21.78
C PRO A 64 11.33 -3.45 -20.36
N ALA A 65 11.98 -2.41 -19.85
CA ALA A 65 12.49 -2.38 -18.47
C ALA A 65 11.40 -2.12 -17.43
N LEU A 66 10.25 -1.54 -17.80
CA LEU A 66 9.10 -1.34 -16.92
C LEU A 66 8.30 -2.64 -16.72
N ALA A 67 8.18 -3.47 -17.77
CA ALA A 67 7.44 -4.73 -17.74
C ALA A 67 7.81 -5.66 -16.54
N PRO A 68 9.09 -5.97 -16.25
CA PRO A 68 9.45 -6.80 -15.10
C PRO A 68 9.13 -6.12 -13.76
N VAL A 69 9.25 -4.79 -13.68
CA VAL A 69 8.92 -4.02 -12.47
C VAL A 69 7.43 -4.15 -12.17
N VAL A 70 6.58 -3.83 -13.15
CA VAL A 70 5.11 -3.93 -13.01
C VAL A 70 4.68 -5.37 -12.70
N THR A 71 5.30 -6.36 -13.34
CA THR A 71 5.04 -7.79 -13.07
C THR A 71 5.36 -8.16 -11.61
N ALA A 72 6.44 -7.62 -11.05
CA ALA A 72 6.74 -7.79 -9.62
C ALA A 72 5.62 -7.19 -8.74
N GLY A 73 5.04 -6.06 -9.13
CA GLY A 73 3.86 -5.49 -8.49
C GLY A 73 2.64 -6.41 -8.48
N ILE A 74 2.35 -7.07 -9.60
CA ILE A 74 1.28 -8.08 -9.69
C ILE A 74 1.55 -9.21 -8.69
N ALA A 75 2.77 -9.73 -8.66
CA ALA A 75 3.16 -10.81 -7.76
C ALA A 75 3.04 -10.40 -6.28
N ILE A 76 3.50 -9.20 -5.92
CA ILE A 76 3.36 -8.64 -4.56
C ILE A 76 1.88 -8.53 -4.16
N GLY A 77 1.04 -7.97 -5.04
CA GLY A 77 -0.39 -7.80 -4.78
C GLY A 77 -1.12 -9.14 -4.62
N LEU A 78 -0.93 -10.08 -5.53
CA LEU A 78 -1.55 -11.41 -5.45
C LEU A 78 -1.07 -12.19 -4.22
N TYR A 79 0.24 -12.22 -3.97
CA TYR A 79 0.79 -12.90 -2.80
C TYR A 79 0.23 -12.31 -1.50
N GLY A 80 0.18 -10.98 -1.38
CA GLY A 80 -0.41 -10.31 -0.23
C GLY A 80 -1.89 -10.61 -0.06
N TYR A 81 -2.67 -10.55 -1.14
CA TYR A 81 -4.09 -10.89 -1.14
C TYR A 81 -4.34 -12.32 -0.63
N PHE A 82 -3.63 -13.31 -1.19
CA PHE A 82 -3.79 -14.70 -0.77
C PHE A 82 -3.38 -14.91 0.69
N GLN A 83 -2.26 -14.32 1.13
CA GLN A 83 -1.82 -14.47 2.52
C GLN A 83 -2.77 -13.82 3.53
N LEU A 84 -3.41 -12.71 3.18
CA LEU A 84 -4.37 -12.02 4.06
C LEU A 84 -5.79 -12.61 4.01
N THR A 85 -6.12 -13.40 2.99
CA THR A 85 -7.41 -14.09 2.85
C THR A 85 -7.38 -15.53 3.33
N GLN A 86 -6.23 -16.20 3.32
CA GLN A 86 -6.11 -17.59 3.73
C GLN A 86 -6.52 -17.77 5.21
N ARG A 87 -7.62 -18.51 5.40
CA ARG A 87 -8.11 -18.94 6.72
C ARG A 87 -7.20 -19.92 7.45
N ARG A 88 -6.10 -20.35 6.82
CA ARG A 88 -5.17 -21.37 7.34
C ARG A 88 -4.58 -21.03 8.70
N TRP A 89 -4.73 -19.78 9.14
CA TRP A 89 -4.21 -19.25 10.39
C TRP A 89 -5.27 -19.05 11.48
N ASN A 90 -6.51 -19.54 11.32
CA ASN A 90 -7.65 -19.21 12.19
C ASN A 90 -7.83 -17.68 12.39
N ARG A 91 -7.38 -16.89 11.42
CA ARG A 91 -7.38 -15.43 11.53
C ARG A 91 -8.69 -14.84 11.06
N PRO A 92 -9.23 -13.82 11.77
CA PRO A 92 -10.30 -13.02 11.24
C PRO A 92 -9.82 -12.34 9.95
N PRO A 93 -10.62 -12.37 8.87
CA PRO A 93 -10.23 -11.79 7.60
C PRO A 93 -9.99 -10.29 7.78
N THR A 94 -8.97 -9.78 7.10
CA THR A 94 -8.72 -8.34 6.98
C THR A 94 -9.17 -7.85 5.60
N PRO A 95 -10.50 -7.69 5.35
CA PRO A 95 -11.03 -7.47 4.02
C PRO A 95 -10.47 -6.21 3.35
N SER A 96 -10.26 -5.13 4.10
CA SER A 96 -9.79 -3.87 3.52
C SER A 96 -8.34 -3.97 3.08
N TRP A 97 -7.47 -4.59 3.89
CA TRP A 97 -6.08 -4.84 3.52
C TRP A 97 -5.96 -5.83 2.35
N SER A 98 -6.76 -6.90 2.37
CA SER A 98 -6.80 -7.86 1.26
C SER A 98 -7.23 -7.18 -0.03
N LEU A 99 -8.29 -6.37 -0.01
CA LEU A 99 -8.76 -5.64 -1.18
C LEU A 99 -7.76 -4.59 -1.66
N ALA A 100 -7.04 -3.91 -0.75
CA ALA A 100 -5.94 -3.04 -1.14
C ALA A 100 -4.87 -3.78 -1.95
N MET A 101 -4.48 -5.00 -1.53
CA MET A 101 -3.51 -5.83 -2.27
C MET A 101 -4.08 -6.35 -3.61
N CYS A 102 -5.37 -6.70 -3.65
CA CYS A 102 -6.05 -7.14 -4.87
C CYS A 102 -6.11 -6.01 -5.92
N PHE A 103 -6.59 -4.83 -5.53
CA PHE A 103 -6.62 -3.66 -6.40
C PHE A 103 -5.20 -3.24 -6.82
N TYR A 104 -4.20 -3.39 -5.95
CA TYR A 104 -2.83 -3.15 -6.34
C TYR A 104 -2.33 -4.13 -7.43
N ALA A 105 -2.68 -5.41 -7.35
CA ALA A 105 -2.39 -6.35 -8.43
C ALA A 105 -3.12 -5.98 -9.74
N LEU A 106 -4.37 -5.53 -9.62
CA LEU A 106 -5.19 -5.10 -10.77
C LEU A 106 -4.61 -3.85 -11.44
N MET A 107 -4.18 -2.86 -10.64
CA MET A 107 -3.48 -1.66 -11.08
C MET A 107 -2.25 -2.02 -11.91
N ASN A 108 -1.39 -2.90 -11.38
CA ASN A 108 -0.20 -3.35 -12.10
C ASN A 108 -0.55 -4.15 -13.36
N THR A 109 -1.60 -4.98 -13.34
CA THR A 109 -2.07 -5.67 -14.55
C THR A 109 -2.52 -4.67 -15.62
N ALA A 110 -3.28 -3.64 -15.23
CA ALA A 110 -3.74 -2.58 -16.12
C ALA A 110 -2.55 -1.78 -16.67
N ALA A 111 -1.59 -1.42 -15.81
CA ALA A 111 -0.36 -0.73 -16.18
C ALA A 111 0.53 -1.54 -17.14
N LEU A 112 0.61 -2.87 -16.96
CA LEU A 112 1.34 -3.75 -17.88
C LEU A 112 0.68 -3.69 -19.27
N GLY A 113 -0.66 -3.75 -19.30
CA GLY A 113 -1.42 -3.55 -20.53
C GLY A 113 -1.15 -2.19 -21.17
N SER A 114 -1.47 -1.10 -20.47
CA SER A 114 -1.47 0.27 -20.99
C SER A 114 -0.06 0.81 -21.30
N HIS A 115 0.95 0.42 -20.53
CA HIS A 115 2.31 0.96 -20.70
C HIS A 115 3.25 0.02 -21.45
N CYS A 116 3.01 -1.29 -21.44
CA CYS A 116 3.99 -2.24 -21.97
C CYS A 116 3.49 -3.06 -23.16
N LEU A 117 2.20 -3.39 -23.24
CA LEU A 117 1.71 -4.40 -24.19
C LEU A 117 0.77 -3.84 -25.27
N VAL A 118 0.02 -2.79 -24.96
CA VAL A 118 -1.03 -2.26 -25.84
C VAL A 118 -0.55 -0.94 -26.47
N PRO A 119 -0.53 -0.86 -27.82
CA PRO A 119 -0.23 0.40 -28.50
C PRO A 119 -1.28 1.46 -28.19
N ARG A 120 -0.88 2.73 -28.13
CA ARG A 120 -1.78 3.87 -27.86
C ARG A 120 -2.93 4.02 -28.85
N SER A 121 -2.72 3.63 -30.10
CA SER A 121 -3.74 3.66 -31.14
C SER A 121 -4.82 2.59 -30.94
N SER A 122 -4.60 1.64 -30.02
CA SER A 122 -5.56 0.58 -29.73
C SER A 122 -6.80 1.13 -29.03
N PRO A 123 -8.01 0.67 -29.40
CA PRO A 123 -9.24 1.01 -28.68
C PRO A 123 -9.24 0.47 -27.23
N TRP A 124 -8.33 -0.44 -26.89
CA TRP A 124 -8.16 -0.94 -25.52
C TRP A 124 -7.37 0.01 -24.61
N GLN A 125 -6.72 1.03 -25.17
CA GLN A 125 -5.90 1.93 -24.36
C GLN A 125 -6.72 2.73 -23.32
N PRO A 126 -7.84 3.41 -23.68
CA PRO A 126 -8.63 4.14 -22.69
C PRO A 126 -9.16 3.29 -21.53
N PRO A 127 -9.78 2.10 -21.74
CA PRO A 127 -10.28 1.32 -20.62
C PRO A 127 -9.15 0.77 -19.72
N LEU A 128 -7.96 0.48 -20.26
CA LEU A 128 -6.81 0.07 -19.44
C LEU A 128 -6.29 1.22 -18.58
N VAL A 129 -6.23 2.44 -19.13
CA VAL A 129 -5.86 3.64 -18.35
C VAL A 129 -6.92 3.94 -17.27
N SER A 130 -8.22 3.85 -17.59
CA SER A 130 -9.28 3.98 -16.57
C SER A 130 -9.14 2.94 -15.47
N LEU A 131 -8.86 1.69 -15.83
CA LEU A 131 -8.71 0.60 -14.87
C LEU A 131 -7.51 0.80 -13.96
N ASP A 132 -6.39 1.28 -14.49
CA ASP A 132 -5.21 1.65 -13.71
C ASP A 132 -5.54 2.76 -12.69
N ILE A 133 -6.22 3.82 -13.13
CA ILE A 133 -6.65 4.92 -12.27
C ILE A 133 -7.63 4.45 -11.19
N ALA A 134 -8.65 3.68 -11.57
CA ALA A 134 -9.64 3.13 -10.67
C ALA A 134 -8.98 2.22 -9.62
N ALA A 135 -8.14 1.29 -10.06
CA ALA A 135 -7.49 0.33 -9.19
C ALA A 135 -6.49 1.01 -8.23
N THR A 136 -5.78 2.04 -8.69
CA THR A 136 -4.93 2.89 -7.82
C THR A 136 -5.77 3.53 -6.72
N ALA A 137 -6.86 4.20 -7.09
CA ALA A 137 -7.74 4.88 -6.13
C ALA A 137 -8.38 3.89 -5.14
N CYS A 138 -8.84 2.74 -5.62
CA CYS A 138 -9.42 1.68 -4.81
C CYS A 138 -8.40 1.04 -3.86
N ALA A 139 -7.16 0.83 -4.30
CA ALA A 139 -6.08 0.32 -3.46
C ALA A 139 -5.77 1.32 -2.33
N ALA A 140 -5.60 2.61 -2.68
CA ALA A 140 -5.34 3.69 -1.75
C ALA A 140 -6.48 3.86 -0.73
N PHE A 141 -7.74 3.87 -1.20
CA PHE A 141 -8.92 3.97 -0.37
C PHE A 141 -9.05 2.78 0.58
N SER A 142 -8.86 1.55 0.09
CA SER A 142 -8.99 0.35 0.92
C SER A 142 -7.93 0.31 2.02
N ALA A 143 -6.70 0.73 1.75
CA ALA A 143 -5.64 0.86 2.76
C ALA A 143 -5.95 1.97 3.80
N LEU A 144 -6.44 3.12 3.33
CA LEU A 144 -6.89 4.22 4.19
C LEU A 144 -8.03 3.75 5.10
N TYR A 145 -9.04 3.10 4.53
CA TYR A 145 -10.23 2.63 5.23
C TYR A 145 -9.84 1.58 6.29
N ALA A 146 -8.90 0.69 5.98
CA ALA A 146 -8.37 -0.27 6.94
C ALA A 146 -7.74 0.42 8.17
N CYS A 147 -7.08 1.57 7.97
CA CYS A 147 -6.48 2.35 9.04
C CYS A 147 -7.53 3.13 9.84
N VAL A 148 -8.51 3.76 9.16
CA VAL A 148 -9.57 4.56 9.81
C VAL A 148 -10.53 3.69 10.63
N SER A 149 -10.90 2.52 10.10
CA SER A 149 -11.71 1.52 10.80
C SER A 149 -10.93 0.75 11.88
N ASP A 150 -9.64 1.03 12.01
CA ASP A 150 -8.71 0.38 12.92
C ASP A 150 -8.74 -1.15 12.88
N GLU A 151 -8.79 -1.71 11.68
CA GLU A 151 -9.03 -3.14 11.41
C GLU A 151 -8.02 -4.06 12.12
N LEU A 152 -6.80 -3.58 12.37
CA LEU A 152 -5.74 -4.33 13.06
C LEU A 152 -5.86 -4.37 14.59
N SER A 153 -6.69 -3.52 15.22
CA SER A 153 -6.81 -3.46 16.68
C SER A 153 -7.72 -4.51 17.30
N GLY A 154 -8.53 -5.22 16.51
CA GLY A 154 -9.46 -6.20 17.07
C GLY A 154 -10.91 -5.73 17.18
N GLY A 155 -11.21 -4.45 16.99
CA GLY A 155 -12.59 -3.93 17.09
C GLY A 155 -13.58 -4.57 16.10
N LEU A 156 -13.08 -5.13 14.99
CA LEU A 156 -13.86 -5.85 13.98
C LEU A 156 -13.66 -7.40 14.02
N ARG A 157 -12.78 -7.90 14.91
CA ARG A 157 -12.42 -9.33 14.98
C ARG A 157 -13.57 -10.17 15.54
N ALA A 158 -13.69 -11.39 15.03
CA ALA A 158 -14.63 -12.38 15.53
C ALA A 158 -14.21 -12.86 16.90
N GLY A 159 -14.97 -12.50 17.93
CA GLY A 159 -14.77 -13.04 19.27
C GLY A 159 -14.73 -12.01 20.41
N SER A 160 -14.87 -10.71 20.16
CA SER A 160 -15.17 -9.77 21.26
C SER A 160 -16.66 -9.92 21.61
N PRO A 161 -17.01 -10.45 22.81
CA PRO A 161 -18.39 -10.77 23.17
C PRO A 161 -19.29 -9.54 23.24
N ASP A 162 -18.71 -8.34 23.41
CA ASP A 162 -19.48 -7.15 23.79
C ASP A 162 -19.73 -6.14 22.66
N THR A 163 -19.18 -6.29 21.44
CA THR A 163 -19.21 -5.15 20.48
C THR A 163 -19.39 -5.47 18.99
N ALA A 164 -19.31 -6.72 18.54
CA ALA A 164 -19.39 -7.02 17.11
C ALA A 164 -20.60 -7.90 16.76
N GLY A 165 -21.81 -7.35 16.89
CA GLY A 165 -22.98 -7.93 16.24
C GLY A 165 -22.73 -8.12 14.74
N SER A 166 -23.26 -9.18 14.15
CA SER A 166 -23.13 -9.52 12.71
C SER A 166 -23.38 -8.33 11.76
N GLY A 167 -24.20 -7.37 12.18
CA GLY A 167 -24.48 -6.13 11.47
C GLY A 167 -23.26 -5.21 11.25
N GLY A 168 -22.30 -5.15 12.16
CA GLY A 168 -21.12 -4.29 12.04
C GLY A 168 -20.22 -4.69 10.86
N ARG A 169 -19.98 -5.99 10.69
CA ARG A 169 -19.21 -6.52 9.55
C ARG A 169 -19.92 -6.33 8.23
N LYS A 170 -21.23 -6.55 8.19
CA LYS A 170 -22.02 -6.34 6.98
C LYS A 170 -21.96 -4.88 6.54
N LYS A 171 -22.10 -3.93 7.48
CA LYS A 171 -21.96 -2.49 7.22
C LYS A 171 -20.56 -2.14 6.71
N HIS A 172 -19.51 -2.69 7.33
CA HIS A 172 -18.12 -2.50 6.89
C HIS A 172 -17.90 -2.93 5.44
N LEU A 173 -18.35 -4.13 5.08
CA LEU A 173 -18.24 -4.66 3.73
C LEU A 173 -19.06 -3.84 2.73
N ILE A 174 -20.30 -3.47 3.08
CA ILE A 174 -21.16 -2.64 2.22
C ILE A 174 -20.49 -1.29 1.94
N ASN A 175 -19.99 -0.62 2.98
CA ASN A 175 -19.31 0.67 2.83
C ASN A 175 -18.10 0.55 1.90
N LEU A 176 -17.29 -0.50 2.09
CA LEU A 176 -16.11 -0.70 1.29
C LEU A 176 -16.44 -1.01 -0.18
N LEU A 177 -17.47 -1.83 -0.45
CA LEU A 177 -17.94 -2.10 -1.81
C LEU A 177 -18.55 -0.86 -2.45
N PHE A 178 -19.36 -0.11 -1.71
CA PHE A 178 -20.00 1.12 -2.19
C PHE A 178 -18.97 2.16 -2.62
N TRP A 179 -18.00 2.47 -1.75
CA TRP A 179 -16.98 3.49 -2.05
C TRP A 179 -16.03 3.06 -3.15
N ASN A 180 -15.58 1.80 -3.18
CA ASN A 180 -14.76 1.31 -4.29
C ASN A 180 -15.55 1.31 -5.61
N GLY A 181 -16.82 0.90 -5.60
CA GLY A 181 -17.69 0.96 -6.77
C GLY A 181 -17.86 2.38 -7.28
N LEU A 182 -18.05 3.36 -6.39
CA LEU A 182 -18.13 4.76 -6.75
C LEU A 182 -16.82 5.27 -7.38
N LEU A 183 -15.66 4.93 -6.81
CA LEU A 183 -14.35 5.31 -7.36
C LEU A 183 -14.12 4.72 -8.75
N ILE A 184 -14.54 3.47 -8.99
CA ILE A 184 -14.49 2.85 -10.32
C ILE A 184 -15.36 3.63 -11.30
N ILE A 185 -16.63 3.89 -10.96
CA ILE A 185 -17.53 4.66 -11.84
C ILE A 185 -16.93 6.04 -12.15
N LEU A 186 -16.42 6.74 -11.14
CA LEU A 186 -15.79 8.05 -11.29
C LEU A 186 -14.53 8.01 -12.16
N ALA A 187 -13.74 6.93 -12.12
CA ALA A 187 -12.56 6.80 -12.97
C ALA A 187 -12.91 6.58 -14.45
N PHE A 188 -13.96 5.81 -14.74
CA PHE A 188 -14.41 5.56 -16.12
C PHE A 188 -15.13 6.78 -16.71
N VAL A 189 -16.02 7.43 -15.95
CA VAL A 189 -16.70 8.66 -16.38
C VAL A 189 -15.74 9.86 -16.39
N GLY A 190 -14.85 9.90 -15.41
CA GLY A 190 -13.93 11.00 -15.17
C GLY A 190 -12.79 11.13 -16.17
N LEU A 191 -12.56 10.16 -17.07
CA LEU A 191 -11.60 10.34 -18.17
C LEU A 191 -11.94 11.55 -19.05
N HIS A 192 -13.20 11.95 -19.11
CA HIS A 192 -13.62 13.14 -19.85
C HIS A 192 -13.40 14.45 -19.07
N ILE A 193 -13.02 14.37 -17.80
CA ILE A 193 -12.79 15.51 -16.90
C ILE A 193 -11.32 15.46 -16.45
N PRO A 194 -10.41 16.23 -17.07
CA PRO A 194 -8.96 16.16 -16.82
C PRO A 194 -8.57 16.17 -15.33
N PHE A 195 -9.24 17.01 -14.52
CA PHE A 195 -9.00 17.11 -13.09
C PHE A 195 -9.35 15.83 -12.30
N MET A 196 -10.39 15.10 -12.74
CA MET A 196 -10.89 13.94 -12.01
C MET A 196 -9.88 12.79 -12.03
N ALA A 197 -9.23 12.55 -13.17
CA ALA A 197 -8.17 11.55 -13.30
C ALA A 197 -7.02 11.81 -12.30
N GLU A 198 -6.55 13.06 -12.20
CA GLU A 198 -5.48 13.45 -11.26
C GLU A 198 -5.90 13.30 -9.80
N LEU A 199 -7.11 13.75 -9.48
CA LEU A 199 -7.66 13.67 -8.14
C LEU A 199 -7.81 12.23 -7.68
N LEU A 200 -8.28 11.35 -8.56
CA LEU A 200 -8.41 9.92 -8.27
C LEU A 200 -7.04 9.24 -8.17
N TYR A 201 -6.12 9.54 -9.07
CA TYR A 201 -4.81 8.87 -9.10
C TYR A 201 -3.86 9.36 -8.01
N ILE A 202 -3.50 10.66 -8.02
CA ILE A 202 -2.59 11.26 -7.03
C ILE A 202 -3.35 11.63 -5.76
N GLY A 203 -4.51 12.27 -5.87
CA GLY A 203 -5.20 12.84 -4.72
C GLY A 203 -5.52 11.79 -3.66
N THR A 204 -6.14 10.67 -4.07
CA THR A 204 -6.42 9.55 -3.15
C THR A 204 -5.15 8.92 -2.58
N SER A 205 -4.10 8.78 -3.40
CA SER A 205 -2.81 8.23 -2.98
C SER A 205 -2.13 9.10 -1.92
N VAL A 206 -2.14 10.43 -2.08
CA VAL A 206 -1.56 11.38 -1.12
C VAL A 206 -2.33 11.36 0.20
N VAL A 207 -3.66 11.42 0.14
CA VAL A 207 -4.50 11.36 1.35
C VAL A 207 -4.27 10.02 2.08
N SER A 208 -4.25 8.91 1.33
CA SER A 208 -3.94 7.58 1.89
C SER A 208 -2.55 7.53 2.52
N ALA A 209 -1.51 8.03 1.84
CA ALA A 209 -0.15 8.06 2.37
C ALA A 209 -0.05 8.84 3.69
N ILE A 210 -0.74 9.98 3.81
CA ILE A 210 -0.78 10.78 5.04
C ILE A 210 -1.47 10.00 6.18
N VAL A 211 -2.65 9.44 5.91
CA VAL A 211 -3.44 8.71 6.91
C VAL A 211 -2.72 7.43 7.34
N VAL A 212 -2.30 6.59 6.40
CA VAL A 212 -1.59 5.33 6.64
C VAL A 212 -0.24 5.60 7.32
N GLY A 213 0.52 6.61 6.85
CA GLY A 213 1.79 6.99 7.46
C GLY A 213 1.63 7.47 8.91
N THR A 214 0.61 8.29 9.18
CA THR A 214 0.27 8.74 10.53
C THR A 214 -0.17 7.58 11.41
N TYR A 215 -1.01 6.69 10.88
CA TYR A 215 -1.48 5.50 11.56
C TYR A 215 -0.31 4.61 12.01
N ILE A 216 0.59 4.25 11.09
CA ILE A 216 1.77 3.43 11.37
C ILE A 216 2.74 4.14 12.34
N ARG A 217 2.87 5.47 12.25
CA ARG A 217 3.72 6.25 13.17
C ARG A 217 3.21 6.22 14.61
N ARG A 218 1.89 6.27 14.81
CA ARG A 218 1.25 6.30 16.15
C ARG A 218 1.20 4.93 16.82
N ARG A 219 1.28 3.83 16.07
CA ARG A 219 1.25 2.47 16.62
C ARG A 219 2.55 2.13 17.36
N ARG A 220 2.41 1.41 18.46
CA ARG A 220 3.56 0.78 19.15
C ARG A 220 4.20 -0.21 18.19
N VAL A 221 5.51 -0.05 18.02
CA VAL A 221 6.34 -0.86 17.12
C VAL A 221 6.77 -2.11 17.88
N VAL A 222 6.51 -3.28 17.31
CA VAL A 222 6.95 -4.58 17.86
C VAL A 222 7.74 -5.33 16.79
N GLY A 223 8.80 -6.04 17.17
CA GLY A 223 9.60 -6.82 16.24
C GLY A 223 10.27 -5.98 15.14
N ARG A 224 10.17 -6.43 13.89
CA ARG A 224 10.74 -5.81 12.69
C ARG A 224 9.90 -4.70 12.10
N GLN A 225 8.78 -4.31 12.72
CA GLN A 225 7.92 -3.21 12.25
C GLN A 225 8.66 -1.88 12.05
N ARG A 226 9.76 -1.64 12.77
CA ARG A 226 10.61 -0.45 12.55
C ARG A 226 11.23 -0.44 11.16
N LEU A 227 11.67 -1.60 10.68
CA LEU A 227 12.25 -1.78 9.34
C LEU A 227 11.18 -1.54 8.29
N TRP A 228 10.02 -2.21 8.40
CA TRP A 228 8.92 -2.04 7.44
C TRP A 228 8.44 -0.59 7.36
N ARG A 229 8.32 0.08 8.50
CA ARG A 229 7.98 1.51 8.54
C ARG A 229 9.03 2.36 7.80
N ARG A 230 10.32 2.13 8.01
CA ARG A 230 11.40 2.84 7.29
C ARG A 230 11.30 2.60 5.78
N LEU A 231 11.03 1.36 5.38
CA LEU A 231 10.89 1.00 3.97
C LEU A 231 9.66 1.64 3.32
N VAL A 232 8.53 1.79 4.02
CA VAL A 232 7.37 2.57 3.51
C VAL A 232 7.80 3.99 3.17
N PHE A 233 8.50 4.68 4.07
CA PHE A 233 8.97 6.06 3.81
C PHE A 233 10.05 6.12 2.73
N ALA A 234 10.95 5.14 2.68
CA ALA A 234 11.96 5.04 1.62
C ALA A 234 11.31 4.81 0.24
N GLY A 235 10.30 3.95 0.15
CA GLY A 235 9.53 3.73 -1.08
C GLY A 235 8.77 4.98 -1.52
N ALA A 236 8.21 5.74 -0.57
CA ALA A 236 7.59 7.03 -0.87
C ALA A 236 8.62 8.03 -1.40
N ALA A 237 9.76 8.17 -0.73
CA ALA A 237 10.85 9.04 -1.19
C ALA A 237 11.31 8.64 -2.60
N LEU A 238 11.44 7.33 -2.88
CA LEU A 238 11.80 6.82 -4.19
C LEU A 238 10.75 7.20 -5.26
N ALA A 239 9.47 6.97 -4.97
CA ALA A 239 8.37 7.33 -5.87
C ALA A 239 8.34 8.83 -6.20
N PHE A 240 8.46 9.70 -5.18
CA PHE A 240 8.48 11.15 -5.37
C PHE A 240 9.76 11.65 -6.05
N SER A 241 10.88 10.97 -5.86
CA SER A 241 12.15 11.33 -6.52
C SER A 241 12.15 11.07 -8.03
N GLY A 242 11.18 10.30 -8.55
CA GLY A 242 11.09 9.98 -9.97
C GLY A 242 11.15 11.21 -10.87
N ILE A 243 10.27 12.18 -10.66
CA ILE A 243 10.14 13.39 -11.50
C ILE A 243 11.44 14.22 -11.53
N PRO A 244 12.03 14.63 -10.39
CA PRO A 244 13.26 15.43 -10.42
C PRO A 244 14.47 14.64 -10.94
N LEU A 245 14.46 13.31 -10.85
CA LEU A 245 15.55 12.47 -11.33
C LEU A 245 15.40 12.05 -12.80
N ASP A 246 14.21 12.19 -13.41
CA ASP A 246 13.88 11.67 -14.74
C ASP A 246 14.91 12.04 -15.81
N ALA A 247 15.20 13.32 -15.97
CA ALA A 247 16.21 13.83 -16.90
C ALA A 247 17.62 13.26 -16.61
N THR A 248 17.98 13.09 -15.34
CA THR A 248 19.28 12.54 -14.94
C THR A 248 19.36 11.03 -15.22
N LEU A 249 18.27 10.30 -14.98
CA LEU A 249 18.17 8.87 -15.26
C LEU A 249 18.25 8.61 -16.76
N CYS A 250 17.46 9.35 -17.56
CA CYS A 250 17.50 9.28 -19.02
C CYS A 250 18.92 9.53 -19.56
N ARG A 251 19.65 10.54 -19.06
CA ARG A 251 21.04 10.80 -19.49
C ARG A 251 22.02 9.70 -19.12
N ARG A 252 21.85 9.03 -17.97
CA ARG A 252 22.83 8.06 -17.44
C ARG A 252 22.54 6.61 -17.81
N LEU A 253 21.26 6.25 -17.86
CA LEU A 253 20.78 4.88 -18.03
C LEU A 253 20.02 4.70 -19.37
N GLY A 254 19.93 5.77 -20.16
CA GLY A 254 19.23 5.75 -21.44
C GLY A 254 17.71 5.76 -21.30
N PRO A 255 16.98 5.46 -22.40
CA PRO A 255 15.52 5.48 -22.42
C PRO A 255 14.87 4.37 -21.60
N HIS A 256 15.62 3.42 -21.06
CA HIS A 256 15.04 2.26 -20.39
C HIS A 256 14.57 2.56 -18.97
N VAL A 257 15.22 3.50 -18.27
CA VAL A 257 14.90 3.84 -16.88
C VAL A 257 14.42 5.28 -16.81
N ASN A 258 13.15 5.45 -16.46
CA ASN A 258 12.51 6.76 -16.32
C ASN A 258 11.82 6.88 -14.95
N HIS A 259 11.18 8.02 -14.70
CA HIS A 259 10.45 8.27 -13.47
C HIS A 259 9.31 7.27 -13.24
N VAL A 260 8.68 6.73 -14.29
CA VAL A 260 7.61 5.73 -14.19
C VAL A 260 8.17 4.46 -13.54
N THR A 261 9.35 4.01 -13.98
CA THR A 261 10.06 2.87 -13.38
C THR A 261 10.30 3.10 -11.89
N LEU A 262 10.77 4.29 -11.50
CA LEU A 262 11.00 4.64 -10.08
C LEU A 262 9.70 4.76 -9.28
N LEU A 263 8.64 5.29 -9.89
CA LEU A 263 7.32 5.38 -9.29
C LEU A 263 6.79 3.99 -8.94
N PHE A 264 6.77 3.06 -9.91
CA PHE A 264 6.34 1.68 -9.67
C PHE A 264 7.24 0.98 -8.63
N ALA A 265 8.56 1.09 -8.75
CA ALA A 265 9.49 0.53 -7.76
C ALA A 265 9.23 1.06 -6.34
N GLY A 266 9.02 2.37 -6.19
CA GLY A 266 8.67 2.99 -4.91
C GLY A 266 7.34 2.47 -4.36
N CYS A 267 6.32 2.38 -5.21
CA CYS A 267 5.03 1.79 -4.85
C CYS A 267 5.15 0.31 -4.43
N HIS A 268 6.00 -0.49 -5.10
CA HIS A 268 6.24 -1.89 -4.71
C HIS A 268 6.85 -1.97 -3.33
N VAL A 269 7.85 -1.14 -3.04
CA VAL A 269 8.48 -1.07 -1.72
C VAL A 269 7.46 -0.66 -0.66
N ILE A 270 6.60 0.32 -0.94
CA ILE A 270 5.51 0.71 -0.03
C ILE A 270 4.58 -0.47 0.24
N MET A 271 4.01 -1.06 -0.81
CA MET A 271 2.97 -2.10 -0.67
C MET A 271 3.52 -3.39 -0.05
N LEU A 272 4.72 -3.81 -0.45
CA LEU A 272 5.39 -4.95 0.18
C LEU A 272 5.65 -4.69 1.67
N SER A 273 6.12 -3.49 2.02
CA SER A 273 6.41 -3.13 3.40
C SER A 273 5.14 -3.02 4.25
N LEU A 274 4.06 -2.46 3.69
CA LEU A 274 2.74 -2.43 4.34
C LEU A 274 2.22 -3.84 4.58
N PHE A 275 2.29 -4.72 3.58
CA PHE A 275 1.91 -6.11 3.73
C PHE A 275 2.70 -6.83 4.82
N LEU A 276 4.03 -6.70 4.82
CA LEU A 276 4.89 -7.33 5.83
C LEU A 276 4.63 -6.74 7.23
N TYR A 277 4.38 -5.44 7.32
CA TYR A 277 3.98 -4.78 8.57
C TYR A 277 2.66 -5.35 9.11
N VAL A 278 1.63 -5.45 8.26
CA VAL A 278 0.32 -6.00 8.62
C VAL A 278 0.46 -7.47 9.04
N ARG A 279 1.16 -8.28 8.24
CA ARG A 279 1.38 -9.70 8.52
C ARG A 279 2.07 -9.91 9.86
N GLU A 280 3.14 -9.19 10.14
CA GLU A 280 3.87 -9.28 11.41
C GLU A 280 2.98 -8.84 12.59
N LYS A 281 2.18 -7.79 12.42
CA LYS A 281 1.22 -7.36 13.46
C LYS A 281 0.18 -8.44 13.76
N LEU A 282 -0.34 -9.10 12.73
CA LEU A 282 -1.29 -10.20 12.89
C LEU A 282 -0.65 -11.40 13.59
N MET A 283 0.58 -11.77 13.22
CA MET A 283 1.32 -12.86 13.87
C MET A 283 1.57 -12.62 15.36
N LEU A 284 2.14 -11.47 15.71
CA LEU A 284 2.50 -11.16 17.10
C LEU A 284 1.26 -10.95 17.99
N GLY A 285 0.15 -10.49 17.41
CA GLY A 285 -1.12 -10.37 18.14
C GLY A 285 -1.68 -11.72 18.56
N ASP A 286 -1.44 -12.76 17.77
CA ASP A 286 -1.90 -14.12 18.07
C ASP A 286 -1.05 -14.76 19.17
N ASP A 287 0.28 -14.56 19.14
CA ASP A 287 1.18 -15.09 20.18
C ASP A 287 0.89 -14.48 21.55
N ALA A 288 0.64 -13.17 21.59
CA ALA A 288 0.25 -12.48 22.82
C ALA A 288 -1.11 -12.95 23.35
N LEU A 289 -2.08 -13.19 22.45
CA LEU A 289 -3.39 -13.73 22.81
C LEU A 289 -3.27 -15.18 23.31
N ALA A 290 -2.50 -16.02 22.63
CA ALA A 290 -2.25 -17.40 23.03
C ALA A 290 -1.56 -17.46 24.39
N ALA A 291 -0.58 -16.59 24.66
CA ALA A 291 0.06 -16.47 25.96
C ALA A 291 -0.93 -16.03 27.05
N ALA A 292 -1.81 -15.07 26.76
CA ALA A 292 -2.84 -14.61 27.70
C ALA A 292 -3.88 -15.72 27.99
N VAL A 293 -4.32 -16.47 26.99
CA VAL A 293 -5.23 -17.61 27.16
C VAL A 293 -4.56 -18.72 27.96
N ALA A 294 -3.31 -19.06 27.65
CA ALA A 294 -2.55 -20.07 28.39
C ALA A 294 -2.35 -19.67 29.87
N ALA A 295 -2.10 -18.39 30.15
CA ALA A 295 -2.04 -17.87 31.52
C ALA A 295 -3.39 -17.97 32.25
N ALA A 296 -4.51 -17.70 31.56
CA ALA A 296 -5.85 -17.79 32.12
C ALA A 296 -6.32 -19.24 32.34
N THR A 297 -5.92 -20.18 31.48
CA THR A 297 -6.31 -21.60 31.59
C THR A 297 -5.33 -22.42 32.43
N GLY A 298 -4.09 -21.94 32.60
CA GLY A 298 -3.05 -22.55 33.43
C GLY A 298 -3.14 -22.17 34.92
N GLY A 299 -4.15 -21.37 35.29
CA GLY A 299 -4.45 -21.01 36.67
C GLY A 299 -5.14 -22.15 37.42
N ASP A 300 -4.36 -23.17 37.79
CA ASP A 300 -4.71 -24.00 38.95
C ASP A 300 -4.68 -23.04 40.17
N GLY A 301 -5.81 -22.91 40.86
CA GLY A 301 -6.18 -21.78 41.75
C GLY A 301 -5.30 -21.53 42.99
N SER A 302 -4.08 -22.05 43.03
CA SER A 302 -3.08 -21.80 44.07
C SER A 302 -1.96 -20.82 43.67
N THR A 303 -1.82 -20.51 42.37
CA THR A 303 -0.73 -19.68 41.81
C THR A 303 -1.14 -18.23 41.51
N GLU A 304 -2.44 -17.99 41.32
CA GLU A 304 -3.01 -16.69 40.95
C GLU A 304 -2.72 -15.60 41.99
N GLN A 305 -2.61 -15.99 43.27
CA GLN A 305 -2.26 -15.09 44.36
C GLN A 305 -0.77 -14.70 44.38
N ARG A 306 0.14 -15.62 43.98
CA ARG A 306 1.59 -15.32 43.90
C ARG A 306 1.98 -14.56 42.64
N ALA A 307 1.26 -14.80 41.53
CA ALA A 307 1.47 -14.07 40.28
C ALA A 307 0.96 -12.62 40.37
N ALA A 308 -0.14 -12.36 41.10
CA ALA A 308 -0.62 -11.02 41.38
C ALA A 308 0.38 -10.21 42.21
N ASP A 309 0.98 -10.82 43.24
CA ASP A 309 1.99 -10.16 44.09
C ASP A 309 3.30 -9.88 43.30
N GLY A 310 3.75 -10.81 42.45
CA GLY A 310 4.94 -10.61 41.61
C GLY A 310 4.75 -9.61 40.46
N ALA A 311 3.54 -9.52 39.90
CA ALA A 311 3.22 -8.53 38.86
C ALA A 311 3.16 -7.11 39.41
N LEU A 312 2.75 -6.92 40.67
CA LEU A 312 2.75 -5.63 41.34
C LEU A 312 4.18 -5.13 41.61
N GLU A 313 5.09 -6.01 42.05
CA GLU A 313 6.51 -5.68 42.23
C GLU A 313 7.22 -5.35 40.91
N ALA A 314 6.95 -6.10 39.84
CA ALA A 314 7.54 -5.84 38.53
C ALA A 314 7.04 -4.52 37.91
N ALA A 315 5.76 -4.17 38.14
CA ALA A 315 5.19 -2.89 37.70
C ALA A 315 5.78 -1.70 38.47
N ALA A 316 6.04 -1.84 39.78
CA ALA A 316 6.71 -0.81 40.59
C ALA A 316 8.17 -0.60 40.13
N ALA A 317 8.90 -1.68 39.84
CA ALA A 317 10.27 -1.62 39.34
C ALA A 317 10.36 -0.99 37.93
N ALA A 318 9.43 -1.32 37.03
CA ALA A 318 9.39 -0.73 35.68
C ALA A 318 8.96 0.75 35.67
N ALA A 319 8.23 1.20 36.69
CA ALA A 319 7.83 2.60 36.86
C ALA A 319 8.90 3.48 37.53
N GLY A 320 10.03 2.90 37.96
CA GLY A 320 11.09 3.64 38.67
C GLY A 320 10.66 4.15 40.05
N VAL A 321 9.57 3.61 40.61
CA VAL A 321 9.11 3.94 41.96
C VAL A 321 9.90 3.05 42.92
N GLY A 322 10.85 3.65 43.65
CA GLY A 322 11.63 2.93 44.65
C GLY A 322 10.73 2.19 45.65
N PRO A 323 11.15 1.01 46.15
CA PRO A 323 10.32 0.19 47.02
C PRO A 323 9.88 1.00 48.25
N PRO A 324 8.60 0.89 48.67
CA PRO A 324 8.14 1.56 49.87
C PRO A 324 8.92 1.03 51.08
N VAL A 325 9.69 1.92 51.69
CA VAL A 325 10.39 1.65 52.95
C VAL A 325 9.34 1.45 54.03
N GLY A 326 9.16 0.20 54.45
CA GLY A 326 8.71 -0.18 55.78
C GLY A 326 7.20 -0.16 56.05
N VAL A 327 6.56 -1.33 55.96
CA VAL A 327 5.49 -1.74 56.89
C VAL A 327 5.70 -3.21 57.22
N GLY A 328 6.63 -3.46 58.15
CA GLY A 328 6.77 -4.75 58.81
C GLY A 328 5.78 -4.88 59.96
N LEU A 329 5.33 -6.12 60.18
CA LEU A 329 4.67 -6.62 61.39
C LEU A 329 3.27 -6.08 61.74
N GLN A 330 2.24 -6.90 61.44
CA GLN A 330 1.34 -7.45 62.47
C GLN A 330 0.30 -8.36 61.81
N ARG A 331 0.55 -9.67 61.75
CA ARG A 331 -0.52 -10.67 61.65
C ARG A 331 0.01 -12.04 62.09
N ARG A 332 0.12 -12.22 63.40
CA ARG A 332 0.17 -13.53 64.03
C ARG A 332 -0.67 -13.45 65.31
N GLN A 333 -1.46 -14.50 65.53
CA GLN A 333 -2.29 -14.79 66.70
C GLN A 333 -3.69 -14.13 66.78
N LYS A 334 -4.70 -14.91 66.38
CA LYS A 334 -5.86 -15.25 67.23
C LYS A 334 -6.59 -16.46 66.65
N ARG A 335 -6.16 -17.64 67.11
CA ARG A 335 -6.96 -18.87 67.17
C ARG A 335 -6.57 -19.56 68.48
N GLN A 336 -7.35 -19.28 69.51
CA GLN A 336 -7.73 -20.16 70.62
C GLN A 336 -9.06 -19.60 71.13
#